data_AF-A0A6M4ITR5-F1
#
_entry.id   AF-A0A6M4ITR5-F1
#
_cell.length_a   1.000
_cell.length_b   1.000
_cell.length_c   1.000
_cell.angle_alpha   90.00
_cell.angle_beta   90.00
_cell.angle_gamma   90.00
#
_symmetry.space_group_name_H-M   'P 1'
#
loop_
_entity.id
_entity.type
_entity.pdbx_description
1 polymer ?
#
loop_
_entity_poly.entity_id
_entity_poly.type
_entity_poly.pdbx_seq_one_letter_code
_entity_poly.pdbx_strand_id
1 'polypeptide(L)'
;MSPLPFTPGHGWFGGLADTLAVNGFTTTHRGTGPLIAVVWREPAVVAMRVVLRGREEGGALVPIGYLHVAGDSSAVAFVGEDDLAARLVVTRRAWDWGLAMPTLWLDGVFAGRSVSDPRPVVLEAWSAPDTLRLSATSAAFTGSRAVALTPVIGWALIQTVFAIGGSFALLAHVCWLAALMVPIGWWGIQAGARSWRVLGIAMLWLWVGAAAMPRFFGVAPVGMRDWLLMMALLAAGAAAGRYAANTPRRSSASSISRT
;
A
#
# COMPACT_ATOMS: atom_id res chain seq x y z
N MET A 1 11.86 -3.23 -26.98
CA MET A 1 12.47 -2.24 -26.07
C MET A 1 11.53 -1.05 -25.95
N SER A 2 11.52 -0.37 -24.80
CA SER A 2 10.68 0.82 -24.60
C SER A 2 11.16 1.99 -25.46
N PRO A 3 10.26 2.86 -25.97
CA PRO A 3 10.63 4.10 -26.63
C PRO A 3 11.01 5.23 -25.65
N LEU A 4 10.80 5.06 -24.34
CA LEU A 4 11.11 6.09 -23.35
C LEU A 4 12.61 6.09 -23.05
N PRO A 5 13.31 7.25 -23.17
CA PRO A 5 14.73 7.36 -22.83
C PRO A 5 14.97 7.67 -21.35
N PHE A 6 13.92 7.99 -20.58
CA PHE A 6 13.96 8.30 -19.15
C PHE A 6 12.64 7.87 -18.48
N THR A 7 12.61 7.85 -17.14
CA THR A 7 11.40 7.61 -16.35
C THR A 7 10.68 8.93 -16.05
N PRO A 8 9.49 9.17 -16.64
CA PRO A 8 8.79 10.45 -16.48
C PRO A 8 8.49 10.79 -15.02
N GLY A 9 8.77 12.03 -14.61
CA GLY A 9 8.51 12.51 -13.25
C GLY A 9 9.51 12.04 -12.19
N HIS A 10 10.59 11.35 -12.58
CA HIS A 10 11.59 10.82 -11.66
C HIS A 10 13.02 11.25 -12.03
N GLY A 11 13.93 11.17 -11.06
CA GLY A 11 15.36 11.43 -11.25
C GLY A 11 16.08 10.36 -12.09
N TRP A 12 17.36 10.60 -12.34
CA TRP A 12 18.24 9.69 -13.08
C TRP A 12 19.07 8.86 -12.11
N PHE A 13 19.11 7.53 -12.30
CA PHE A 13 19.93 6.66 -11.46
C PHE A 13 21.41 6.76 -11.84
N GLY A 14 22.24 7.24 -10.92
CA GLY A 14 23.69 7.41 -11.10
C GLY A 14 24.49 6.11 -11.01
N GLY A 15 23.94 5.07 -10.36
CA GLY A 15 24.53 3.74 -10.34
C GLY A 15 24.43 3.00 -11.68
N LEU A 16 24.98 1.79 -11.73
CA LEU A 16 24.93 0.95 -12.93
C LEU A 16 23.76 -0.03 -12.84
N ALA A 17 22.81 0.07 -13.78
CA ALA A 17 21.72 -0.89 -13.91
C ALA A 17 22.13 -1.98 -14.94
N ASP A 18 22.45 -3.18 -14.45
CA ASP A 18 23.03 -4.27 -15.26
C ASP A 18 21.96 -5.06 -16.05
N THR A 19 20.88 -5.43 -15.39
CA THR A 19 19.90 -6.36 -15.96
C THR A 19 18.52 -6.15 -15.35
N LEU A 20 17.49 -6.16 -16.21
CA LEU A 20 16.10 -6.17 -15.81
C LEU A 20 15.44 -7.37 -16.47
N ALA A 21 14.86 -8.25 -15.67
CA ALA A 21 13.94 -9.27 -16.14
C ALA A 21 12.52 -8.92 -15.68
N VAL A 22 11.54 -8.96 -16.59
CA VAL A 22 10.12 -8.76 -16.30
C VAL A 22 9.32 -9.91 -16.89
N ASN A 23 8.61 -10.67 -16.05
CA ASN A 23 7.73 -11.77 -16.47
C ASN A 23 8.41 -12.75 -17.47
N GLY A 24 9.70 -13.05 -17.25
CA GLY A 24 10.49 -13.96 -18.10
C GLY A 24 11.23 -13.28 -19.27
N PHE A 25 10.92 -12.02 -19.60
CA PHE A 25 11.68 -11.26 -20.61
C PHE A 25 12.84 -10.53 -19.97
N THR A 26 14.04 -10.68 -20.52
CA THR A 26 15.25 -10.06 -19.98
C THR A 26 15.80 -8.99 -20.93
N THR A 27 16.16 -7.84 -20.37
CA THR A 27 16.95 -6.81 -21.03
C THR A 27 18.22 -6.55 -20.22
N THR A 28 19.32 -6.33 -20.92
CA THR A 28 20.60 -5.97 -20.31
C THR A 28 20.95 -4.54 -20.67
N HIS A 29 21.55 -3.85 -19.72
CA HIS A 29 22.11 -2.52 -19.88
C HIS A 29 23.40 -2.50 -19.05
N ARG A 30 24.37 -1.67 -19.40
CA ARG A 30 25.62 -1.55 -18.63
C ARG A 30 26.01 -0.09 -18.53
N GLY A 31 25.04 0.71 -18.12
CA GLY A 31 25.13 2.15 -18.07
C GLY A 31 24.35 2.71 -16.89
N THR A 32 24.42 4.02 -16.76
CA THR A 32 23.62 4.76 -15.78
C THR A 32 22.20 4.96 -16.28
N GLY A 33 21.28 5.18 -15.37
CA GLY A 33 19.87 5.40 -15.67
C GLY A 33 19.00 4.16 -15.53
N PRO A 34 17.69 4.34 -15.72
CA PRO A 34 16.70 3.30 -15.50
C PRO A 34 16.70 2.25 -16.62
N LEU A 35 16.39 1.02 -16.24
CA LEU A 35 16.01 -0.05 -17.15
C LEU A 35 14.50 0.02 -17.38
N ILE A 36 14.09 0.25 -18.63
CA ILE A 36 12.69 0.48 -18.98
C ILE A 36 12.15 -0.67 -19.85
N ALA A 37 11.18 -1.39 -19.31
CA ALA A 37 10.42 -2.43 -20.00
C ALA A 37 9.05 -1.93 -20.43
N VAL A 38 8.61 -2.36 -21.61
CA VAL A 38 7.29 -2.05 -22.16
C VAL A 38 6.50 -3.33 -22.36
N VAL A 39 5.22 -3.30 -22.01
CA VAL A 39 4.24 -4.36 -22.26
C VAL A 39 3.08 -3.83 -23.09
N TRP A 40 2.46 -4.70 -23.89
CA TRP A 40 1.32 -4.31 -24.73
C TRP A 40 0.02 -4.16 -23.95
N ARG A 41 -0.09 -4.87 -22.82
CA ARG A 41 -1.24 -4.85 -21.92
C ARG A 41 -0.74 -4.93 -20.49
N GLU A 42 -1.49 -4.32 -19.57
CA GLU A 42 -1.20 -4.40 -18.15
C GLU A 42 -1.35 -5.86 -17.67
N PRO A 43 -0.29 -6.46 -17.10
CA PRO A 43 -0.38 -7.82 -16.59
C PRO A 43 -0.98 -7.81 -15.17
N ALA A 44 -1.81 -8.81 -14.87
CA ALA A 44 -2.33 -8.99 -13.51
C ALA A 44 -1.21 -9.27 -12.48
N VAL A 45 -0.12 -9.88 -12.94
CA VAL A 45 1.06 -10.19 -12.14
C VAL A 45 2.31 -9.58 -12.78
N VAL A 46 3.11 -8.91 -11.96
CA VAL A 46 4.40 -8.32 -12.33
C VAL A 46 5.48 -8.98 -11.48
N ALA A 47 6.38 -9.71 -12.13
CA ALA A 47 7.60 -10.24 -11.54
C ALA A 47 8.79 -9.51 -12.15
N MET A 48 9.47 -8.67 -11.38
CA MET A 48 10.64 -7.91 -11.81
C MET A 48 11.88 -8.37 -11.05
N ARG A 49 12.98 -8.60 -11.77
CA ARG A 49 14.29 -8.83 -11.18
C ARG A 49 15.26 -7.81 -11.76
N VAL A 50 15.84 -6.99 -10.89
CA VAL A 50 16.80 -5.94 -11.24
C VAL A 50 18.15 -6.30 -10.65
N VAL A 51 19.21 -6.25 -11.46
CA VAL A 51 20.59 -6.34 -11.01
C VAL A 51 21.22 -4.98 -11.20
N LEU A 52 21.83 -4.44 -10.15
CA LEU A 52 22.49 -3.13 -10.18
C LEU A 52 23.78 -3.11 -9.36
N ARG A 53 24.58 -2.06 -9.55
CA ARG A 53 25.79 -1.74 -8.78
C ARG A 53 25.80 -0.26 -8.44
N GLY A 54 26.54 0.10 -7.40
CA GLY A 54 26.52 1.44 -6.85
C GLY A 54 25.20 1.73 -6.12
N ARG A 55 24.96 3.02 -5.90
CA ARG A 55 23.72 3.57 -5.33
C ARG A 55 23.54 5.01 -5.81
N GLU A 56 22.37 5.58 -5.58
CA GLU A 56 22.09 6.98 -5.85
C GLU A 56 22.64 7.90 -4.75
N GLU A 57 23.14 9.08 -5.10
CA GLU A 57 23.68 10.03 -4.11
C GLU A 57 22.57 10.91 -3.50
N GLY A 58 21.48 11.13 -4.25
CA GLY A 58 20.28 11.82 -3.77
C GLY A 58 19.34 10.89 -3.01
N GLY A 59 18.95 11.26 -1.79
CA GLY A 59 17.96 10.53 -0.99
C GLY A 59 16.52 10.60 -1.50
N ALA A 60 16.32 10.85 -2.80
CA ALA A 60 15.01 10.87 -3.44
C ALA A 60 14.72 9.52 -4.09
N LEU A 61 13.44 9.19 -4.27
CA LEU A 61 13.02 7.98 -4.97
C LEU A 61 13.43 8.03 -6.46
N VAL A 62 14.38 7.17 -6.83
CA VAL A 62 14.87 7.02 -8.20
C VAL A 62 14.56 5.60 -8.72
N PRO A 63 13.76 5.47 -9.79
CA PRO A 63 13.49 4.17 -10.41
C PRO A 63 14.75 3.58 -11.04
N ILE A 64 14.97 2.29 -10.79
CA ILE A 64 16.05 1.50 -11.41
C ILE A 64 15.46 0.56 -12.46
N GLY A 65 14.32 -0.07 -12.16
CA GLY A 65 13.55 -0.87 -13.10
C GLY A 65 12.14 -0.32 -13.24
N TYR A 66 11.71 -0.04 -14.47
CA TYR A 66 10.44 0.61 -14.77
C TYR A 66 9.64 -0.20 -15.79
N LEU A 67 8.38 -0.52 -15.48
CA LEU A 67 7.48 -1.21 -16.39
C LEU A 67 6.33 -0.28 -16.76
N HIS A 68 6.02 -0.14 -18.04
CA HIS A 68 4.86 0.64 -18.50
C HIS A 68 4.13 -0.05 -19.67
N VAL A 69 2.90 0.40 -19.94
CA VAL A 69 2.12 -0.05 -21.10
C VAL A 69 2.50 0.75 -22.33
N ALA A 70 2.54 0.10 -23.50
CA ALA A 70 2.77 0.76 -24.78
C ALA A 70 1.73 1.88 -25.00
N GLY A 71 2.20 3.08 -25.37
CA GLY A 71 1.35 4.26 -25.54
C GLY A 71 1.02 5.02 -24.26
N ASP A 72 1.47 4.54 -23.10
CA ASP A 72 1.38 5.26 -21.82
C ASP A 72 2.78 5.54 -21.26
N SER A 73 2.97 6.72 -20.69
CA SER A 73 4.19 7.14 -20.02
C SER A 73 4.20 6.75 -18.53
N SER A 74 3.02 6.48 -17.96
CA SER A 74 2.85 6.12 -16.55
C SER A 74 3.34 4.69 -16.31
N ALA A 75 4.01 4.46 -15.19
CA ALA A 75 4.38 3.11 -14.80
C ALA A 75 3.11 2.26 -14.64
N VAL A 76 3.26 0.94 -14.77
CA VAL A 76 2.40 -0.07 -14.14
C VAL A 76 2.95 -0.39 -12.75
N ALA A 77 4.27 -0.61 -12.71
CA ALA A 77 5.04 -0.80 -11.50
C ALA A 77 6.49 -0.41 -11.74
N PHE A 78 7.20 -0.03 -10.69
CA PHE A 78 8.65 0.15 -10.75
C PHE A 78 9.31 -0.25 -9.43
N VAL A 79 10.59 -0.57 -9.55
CA VAL A 79 11.50 -0.80 -8.42
C VAL A 79 12.55 0.30 -8.44
N GLY A 80 12.77 0.95 -7.30
CA GLY A 80 13.71 2.05 -7.17
C GLY A 80 14.46 2.04 -5.84
N GLU A 81 15.48 2.90 -5.78
CA GLU A 81 16.17 3.29 -4.56
C GLU A 81 15.47 4.52 -3.97
N ASP A 82 15.29 4.54 -2.65
CA ASP A 82 14.85 5.71 -1.90
C ASP A 82 15.69 5.81 -0.63
N ASP A 83 16.65 6.73 -0.65
CA ASP A 83 17.71 6.82 0.34
C ASP A 83 18.44 5.48 0.54
N LEU A 84 18.31 4.83 1.71
CA LEU A 84 18.96 3.54 1.99
C LEU A 84 18.03 2.32 1.76
N ALA A 85 16.80 2.55 1.30
CA ALA A 85 15.79 1.53 1.10
C ALA A 85 15.58 1.20 -0.38
N ALA A 86 15.13 -0.04 -0.64
CA ALA A 86 14.53 -0.37 -1.91
C ALA A 86 13.01 -0.21 -1.82
N ARG A 87 12.38 0.32 -2.88
CA ARG A 87 10.92 0.49 -2.96
C ARG A 87 10.36 -0.20 -4.19
N LEU A 88 9.24 -0.90 -3.98
CA LEU A 88 8.34 -1.37 -5.03
C LEU A 88 7.11 -0.47 -5.03
N VAL A 89 6.84 0.19 -6.15
CA VAL A 89 5.66 1.05 -6.34
C VAL A 89 4.78 0.44 -7.41
N VAL A 90 3.48 0.32 -7.14
CA VAL A 90 2.48 -0.14 -8.11
C VAL A 90 1.48 0.98 -8.32
N THR A 91 1.42 1.50 -9.52
CA THR A 91 0.80 2.79 -9.84
C THR A 91 -0.63 2.64 -10.36
N ARG A 92 -0.86 1.74 -11.32
CA ARG A 92 -2.11 1.65 -12.09
C ARG A 92 -3.35 1.22 -11.30
N ARG A 93 -3.21 0.49 -10.18
CA ARG A 93 -4.39 0.05 -9.38
C ARG A 93 -5.23 1.19 -8.81
N ALA A 94 -4.63 2.35 -8.63
CA ALA A 94 -5.20 3.48 -7.90
C ALA A 94 -5.17 4.76 -8.77
N TRP A 95 -4.20 4.86 -9.68
CA TRP A 95 -4.00 6.02 -10.53
C TRP A 95 -5.20 6.41 -11.39
N ASP A 96 -5.87 5.44 -12.02
CA ASP A 96 -7.02 5.71 -12.88
C ASP A 96 -8.21 6.31 -12.11
N TRP A 97 -8.19 6.22 -10.78
CA TRP A 97 -9.18 6.81 -9.86
C TRP A 97 -8.63 7.98 -9.04
N GLY A 98 -7.42 8.47 -9.34
CA GLY A 98 -6.76 9.54 -8.58
C GLY A 98 -6.37 9.14 -7.14
N LEU A 99 -6.27 7.84 -6.89
CA LEU A 99 -5.99 7.25 -5.57
C LEU A 99 -4.49 7.05 -5.34
N ALA A 100 -4.10 6.96 -4.07
CA ALA A 100 -2.72 6.73 -3.65
C ALA A 100 -2.22 5.33 -4.06
N MET A 101 -0.98 5.28 -4.54
CA MET A 101 -0.36 4.08 -5.09
C MET A 101 0.22 3.19 -3.97
N PRO A 102 -0.10 1.89 -3.91
CA PRO A 102 0.50 1.01 -2.92
C PRO A 102 2.02 0.92 -3.14
N THR A 103 2.79 1.22 -2.08
CA THR A 103 4.26 1.15 -2.09
C THR A 103 4.76 0.22 -0.98
N LEU A 104 5.68 -0.69 -1.31
CA LEU A 104 6.33 -1.59 -0.36
C LEU A 104 7.81 -1.19 -0.19
N TRP A 105 8.25 -1.05 1.06
CA TRP A 105 9.61 -0.61 1.41
C TRP A 105 10.42 -1.76 2.00
N LEU A 106 11.68 -1.88 1.59
CA LEU A 106 12.66 -2.78 2.19
C LEU A 106 13.85 -1.95 2.66
N ASP A 107 13.92 -1.70 3.96
CA ASP A 107 14.91 -0.80 4.56
C ASP A 107 16.30 -1.44 4.62
N GLY A 108 17.34 -0.61 4.59
CA GLY A 108 18.72 -1.02 4.82
C GLY A 108 19.39 -1.77 3.66
N VAL A 109 18.73 -1.90 2.52
CA VAL A 109 19.26 -2.58 1.33
C VAL A 109 20.56 -1.93 0.85
N PHE A 110 20.64 -0.60 0.94
CA PHE A 110 21.79 0.18 0.49
C PHE A 110 22.65 0.73 1.63
N ALA A 111 22.38 0.34 2.88
CA ALA A 111 23.13 0.82 4.04
C ALA A 111 24.62 0.44 3.96
N GLY A 112 25.50 1.41 4.20
CA GLY A 112 26.96 1.20 4.19
C GLY A 112 27.56 1.00 2.80
N ARG A 113 26.81 1.27 1.73
CA ARG A 113 27.30 1.20 0.34
C ARG A 113 27.70 2.58 -0.17
N SER A 114 28.73 2.63 -0.99
CA SER A 114 29.11 3.86 -1.70
C SER A 114 28.43 3.93 -3.08
N VAL A 115 28.33 5.15 -3.62
CA VAL A 115 27.82 5.43 -4.98
C VAL A 115 28.53 4.59 -6.04
N SER A 116 29.82 4.33 -5.84
CA SER A 116 30.68 3.57 -6.75
C SER A 116 30.91 2.11 -6.34
N ASP A 117 30.12 1.53 -5.43
CA ASP A 117 30.33 0.15 -4.97
C ASP A 117 30.15 -0.86 -6.13
N PRO A 118 31.21 -1.58 -6.53
CA PRO A 118 31.16 -2.46 -7.70
C PRO A 118 30.41 -3.77 -7.45
N ARG A 119 30.08 -4.09 -6.20
CA ARG A 119 29.42 -5.36 -5.85
C ARG A 119 27.96 -5.33 -6.29
N PRO A 120 27.41 -6.40 -6.89
CA PRO A 120 26.03 -6.39 -7.33
C PRO A 120 25.03 -6.42 -6.17
N VAL A 121 23.88 -5.79 -6.40
CA VAL A 121 22.64 -5.92 -5.63
C VAL A 121 21.60 -6.49 -6.58
N VAL A 122 20.92 -7.54 -6.13
CA VAL A 122 19.80 -8.14 -6.84
C VAL A 122 18.53 -7.75 -6.10
N LEU A 123 17.63 -7.04 -6.76
CA LEU A 123 16.29 -6.74 -6.28
C LEU A 123 15.29 -7.62 -7.02
N GLU A 124 14.41 -8.27 -6.27
CA GLU A 124 13.33 -9.08 -6.82
C GLU A 124 12.01 -8.56 -6.28
N ALA A 125 11.18 -8.06 -7.18
CA ALA A 125 9.87 -7.51 -6.88
C ALA A 125 8.78 -8.37 -7.50
N TRP A 126 7.70 -8.53 -6.77
CA TRP A 126 6.52 -9.26 -7.18
C TRP A 126 5.29 -8.46 -6.79
N SER A 127 4.43 -8.20 -7.76
CA SER A 127 3.10 -7.62 -7.54
C SER A 127 2.07 -8.55 -8.16
N ALA A 128 1.15 -9.03 -7.33
CA ALA A 128 -0.02 -9.81 -7.72
C ALA A 128 -1.25 -9.26 -7.00
N PRO A 129 -2.48 -9.54 -7.49
CA PRO A 129 -3.71 -8.93 -6.96
C PRO A 129 -3.85 -8.99 -5.43
N ASP A 130 -3.35 -10.07 -4.82
CA ASP A 130 -3.39 -10.39 -3.41
C ASP A 130 -2.12 -10.05 -2.62
N THR A 131 -0.99 -9.78 -3.27
CA THR A 131 0.28 -9.63 -2.54
C THR A 131 1.29 -8.73 -3.25
N LEU A 132 2.04 -7.97 -2.46
CA LEU A 132 3.29 -7.33 -2.86
C LEU A 132 4.44 -8.00 -2.13
N ARG A 133 5.52 -8.30 -2.85
CA ARG A 133 6.76 -8.80 -2.26
C ARG A 133 7.95 -8.08 -2.88
N LEU A 134 8.91 -7.75 -2.04
CA LEU A 134 10.20 -7.18 -2.42
C LEU A 134 11.29 -7.90 -1.63
N SER A 135 12.27 -8.46 -2.32
CA SER A 135 13.47 -9.03 -1.74
C SER A 135 14.71 -8.40 -2.33
N ALA A 136 15.76 -8.37 -1.53
CA ALA A 136 17.07 -7.91 -1.97
C ALA A 136 18.14 -8.88 -1.50
N THR A 137 19.14 -9.10 -2.35
CA THR A 137 20.31 -9.91 -2.05
C THR A 137 21.55 -9.19 -2.55
N SER A 138 22.50 -8.99 -1.64
CA SER A 138 23.83 -8.43 -1.89
C SER A 138 24.82 -9.05 -0.91
N ALA A 139 26.10 -8.71 -1.06
CA ALA A 139 27.14 -9.18 -0.13
C ALA A 139 26.91 -8.73 1.33
N ALA A 140 26.25 -7.60 1.55
CA ALA A 140 26.05 -7.01 2.89
C ALA A 140 24.61 -7.12 3.40
N PHE A 141 23.66 -7.49 2.54
CA PHE A 141 22.24 -7.52 2.88
C PHE A 141 21.56 -8.69 2.22
N THR A 142 20.79 -9.45 2.98
CA THR A 142 19.81 -10.41 2.46
C THR A 142 18.54 -10.25 3.26
N GLY A 143 17.45 -9.92 2.58
CA GLY A 143 16.19 -9.64 3.24
C GLY A 143 15.02 -9.68 2.27
N SER A 144 13.84 -9.88 2.81
CA SER A 144 12.61 -9.83 2.04
C SER A 144 11.48 -9.26 2.88
N ARG A 145 10.50 -8.70 2.18
CA ARG A 145 9.28 -8.21 2.76
C ARG A 145 8.13 -8.60 1.85
N ALA A 146 7.03 -9.02 2.46
CA ALA A 146 5.79 -9.29 1.76
C ALA A 146 4.62 -8.65 2.53
N VAL A 147 3.62 -8.18 1.79
CA VAL A 147 2.38 -7.67 2.35
C VAL A 147 1.20 -8.20 1.56
N ALA A 148 0.26 -8.82 2.28
CA ALA A 148 -1.03 -9.21 1.75
C ALA A 148 -1.88 -7.95 1.49
N LEU A 149 -2.42 -7.84 0.28
CA LEU A 149 -3.32 -6.78 -0.13
C LEU A 149 -4.76 -7.22 0.17
N THR A 150 -5.22 -6.92 1.37
CA THR A 150 -6.57 -7.25 1.82
C THR A 150 -7.54 -6.10 1.54
N PRO A 151 -8.85 -6.38 1.43
CA PRO A 151 -9.87 -5.33 1.23
C PRO A 151 -9.87 -4.23 2.30
N VAL A 152 -9.37 -4.53 3.50
CA VAL A 152 -9.39 -3.63 4.64
C VAL A 152 -8.25 -2.59 4.61
N ILE A 153 -7.26 -2.74 3.71
CA ILE A 153 -6.16 -1.79 3.51
C ILE A 153 -6.62 -0.60 2.62
N GLY A 154 -7.88 -0.18 2.77
CA GLY A 154 -8.46 0.92 2.01
C GLY A 154 -7.76 2.27 2.27
N TRP A 155 -7.17 2.47 3.45
CA TRP A 155 -6.42 3.68 3.76
C TRP A 155 -5.19 3.88 2.88
N ALA A 156 -4.50 2.80 2.50
CA ALA A 156 -3.30 2.89 1.66
C ALA A 156 -3.63 3.29 0.22
N LEU A 157 -4.89 3.10 -0.18
CA LEU A 157 -5.41 3.58 -1.46
C LEU A 157 -5.82 5.06 -1.38
N ILE A 158 -6.09 5.60 -0.20
CA ILE A 158 -6.61 6.97 -0.07
C ILE A 158 -5.53 7.95 0.40
N GLN A 159 -4.47 7.48 1.07
CA GLN A 159 -3.45 8.34 1.66
C GLN A 159 -2.07 8.13 1.04
N THR A 160 -1.53 9.19 0.45
CA THR A 160 -0.17 9.23 -0.13
C THR A 160 0.94 9.28 0.91
N VAL A 161 0.61 9.59 2.17
CA VAL A 161 1.57 9.88 3.25
C VAL A 161 2.05 8.61 3.95
N PHE A 162 1.24 7.56 3.99
CA PHE A 162 1.56 6.34 4.73
C PHE A 162 1.99 5.23 3.77
N ALA A 163 3.26 4.85 3.86
CA ALA A 163 3.77 3.69 3.16
C ALA A 163 3.20 2.39 3.74
N ILE A 164 2.91 1.41 2.88
CA ILE A 164 2.54 0.07 3.32
C ILE A 164 3.77 -0.56 4.00
N GLY A 165 3.64 -0.81 5.30
CA GLY A 165 4.73 -1.31 6.13
C GLY A 165 5.63 -0.25 6.76
N GLY A 166 5.33 1.05 6.63
CA GLY A 166 6.02 2.05 7.44
C GLY A 166 5.72 1.91 8.95
N SER A 167 6.49 2.59 9.80
CA SER A 167 6.32 2.57 11.28
C SER A 167 4.91 2.94 11.75
N PHE A 168 4.19 3.74 10.97
CA PHE A 168 2.83 4.18 11.27
C PHE A 168 1.73 3.35 10.58
N ALA A 169 2.08 2.36 9.76
CA ALA A 169 1.11 1.61 8.96
C ALA A 169 0.06 0.92 9.84
N LEU A 170 0.47 0.38 10.99
CA LEU A 170 -0.48 -0.23 11.92
C LEU A 170 -1.43 0.79 12.54
N LEU A 171 -0.91 1.95 12.97
CA LEU A 171 -1.73 2.99 13.56
C LEU A 171 -2.74 3.54 12.54
N ALA A 172 -2.29 3.86 11.32
CA ALA A 172 -3.14 4.30 10.23
C ALA A 172 -4.24 3.27 9.93
N HIS A 173 -3.89 1.98 9.91
CA HIS A 173 -4.84 0.88 9.73
C HIS A 173 -5.90 0.82 10.84
N VAL A 174 -5.48 0.93 12.11
CA VAL A 174 -6.40 0.96 13.26
C VAL A 174 -7.31 2.18 13.19
N CYS A 175 -6.76 3.37 12.90
CA CYS A 175 -7.54 4.60 12.77
C CYS A 175 -8.55 4.54 11.62
N TRP A 176 -8.14 3.98 10.47
CA TRP A 176 -9.02 3.75 9.32
C TRP A 176 -10.18 2.84 9.68
N LEU A 177 -9.88 1.67 10.25
CA LEU A 177 -10.92 0.75 10.68
C LEU A 177 -11.79 1.35 11.79
N ALA A 178 -11.23 2.17 12.69
CA ALA A 178 -12.00 2.84 13.72
C ALA A 178 -12.98 3.84 13.10
N ALA A 179 -12.53 4.64 12.13
CA ALA A 179 -13.36 5.59 11.40
C ALA A 179 -14.52 4.91 10.67
N LEU A 180 -14.33 3.66 10.21
CA LEU A 180 -15.39 2.88 9.56
C LEU A 180 -16.30 2.16 10.57
N MET A 181 -15.73 1.47 11.56
CA MET A 181 -16.46 0.54 12.42
C MET A 181 -17.12 1.21 13.64
N VAL A 182 -16.47 2.21 14.24
CA VAL A 182 -16.98 2.89 15.45
C VAL A 182 -18.31 3.59 15.18
N PRO A 183 -18.49 4.35 14.07
CA PRO A 183 -19.78 4.97 13.78
C PRO A 183 -20.91 3.96 13.58
N ILE A 184 -20.63 2.82 12.93
CA ILE A 184 -21.61 1.74 12.74
C ILE A 184 -22.08 1.21 14.10
N GLY A 185 -21.15 0.95 15.03
CA GLY A 185 -21.47 0.50 16.38
C GLY A 185 -22.26 1.56 17.18
N TRP A 186 -21.81 2.81 17.12
CA TRP A 186 -22.44 3.94 17.81
C TRP A 186 -23.88 4.18 17.33
N TRP A 187 -24.09 4.32 16.02
CA TRP A 187 -25.42 4.54 15.45
C TRP A 187 -26.31 3.32 15.60
N GLY A 188 -25.76 2.11 15.59
CA GLY A 188 -26.52 0.89 15.91
C GLY A 188 -27.21 0.96 17.26
N ILE A 189 -26.60 1.61 18.24
CA ILE A 189 -27.17 1.85 19.56
C ILE A 189 -28.08 3.10 19.59
N GLN A 190 -27.60 4.24 19.06
CA GLN A 190 -28.32 5.51 19.14
C GLN A 190 -29.61 5.54 18.31
N ALA A 191 -29.67 4.78 17.21
CA ALA A 191 -30.90 4.63 16.42
C ALA A 191 -32.00 3.87 17.18
N GLY A 192 -31.76 3.46 18.44
CA GLY A 192 -32.74 2.79 19.28
C GLY A 192 -33.31 1.55 18.62
N ALA A 193 -32.45 0.77 17.94
CA ALA A 193 -32.77 -0.26 16.96
C ALA A 193 -34.23 -0.76 17.03
N ARG A 194 -35.12 -0.09 16.28
CA ARG A 194 -36.50 -0.53 16.05
C ARG A 194 -36.56 -1.93 15.42
N SER A 195 -35.42 -2.44 14.92
CA SER A 195 -35.07 -3.85 15.01
C SER A 195 -33.55 -4.06 14.99
N TRP A 196 -33.01 -4.86 15.91
CA TRP A 196 -31.64 -5.40 15.87
C TRP A 196 -31.27 -6.03 14.51
N ARG A 197 -32.28 -6.34 13.70
CA ARG A 197 -32.17 -6.89 12.35
C ARG A 197 -31.44 -5.95 11.39
N VAL A 198 -31.61 -4.63 11.47
CA VAL A 198 -30.96 -3.70 10.51
C VAL A 198 -29.45 -3.64 10.72
N LEU A 199 -29.00 -3.54 11.97
CA LEU A 199 -27.58 -3.62 12.31
C LEU A 199 -27.00 -4.99 11.96
N GLY A 200 -27.75 -6.06 12.26
CA GLY A 200 -27.38 -7.42 11.88
C GLY A 200 -27.23 -7.61 10.36
N ILE A 201 -28.12 -7.01 9.55
CA ILE A 201 -28.05 -7.04 8.09
C ILE A 201 -26.88 -6.21 7.58
N ALA A 202 -26.65 -5.01 8.11
CA ALA A 202 -25.52 -4.17 7.72
C ALA A 202 -24.18 -4.85 8.03
N MET A 203 -24.07 -5.47 9.22
CA MET A 203 -22.94 -6.33 9.56
C MET A 203 -22.85 -7.50 8.60
N LEU A 204 -23.93 -8.25 8.38
CA LEU A 204 -23.92 -9.39 7.47
C LEU A 204 -23.40 -9.00 6.08
N TRP A 205 -23.84 -7.87 5.52
CA TRP A 205 -23.33 -7.37 4.24
C TRP A 205 -21.86 -6.98 4.27
N LEU A 206 -21.40 -6.35 5.35
CA LEU A 206 -19.99 -5.99 5.50
C LEU A 206 -19.11 -7.24 5.62
N TRP A 207 -19.60 -8.26 6.33
CA TRP A 207 -18.92 -9.54 6.53
C TRP A 207 -18.94 -10.40 5.27
N VAL A 208 -20.10 -10.52 4.62
CA VAL A 208 -20.24 -11.21 3.33
C VAL A 208 -19.40 -10.50 2.28
N GLY A 209 -19.41 -9.16 2.23
CA GLY A 209 -18.59 -8.38 1.32
C GLY A 209 -17.10 -8.64 1.54
N ALA A 210 -16.62 -8.52 2.78
CA ALA A 210 -15.22 -8.79 3.12
C ALA A 210 -14.79 -10.24 2.87
N ALA A 211 -15.68 -11.22 3.08
CA ALA A 211 -15.42 -12.64 2.81
C ALA A 211 -15.52 -12.99 1.31
N ALA A 212 -16.39 -12.32 0.56
CA ALA A 212 -16.61 -12.56 -0.87
C ALA A 212 -15.56 -11.85 -1.74
N MET A 213 -15.09 -10.68 -1.32
CA MET A 213 -14.14 -9.86 -2.10
C MET A 213 -12.89 -10.62 -2.56
N PRO A 214 -12.22 -11.46 -1.74
CA PRO A 214 -11.10 -12.29 -2.20
C PRO A 214 -11.42 -13.14 -3.42
N ARG A 215 -12.63 -13.71 -3.47
CA ARG A 215 -13.07 -14.61 -4.53
C ARG A 215 -13.42 -13.87 -5.83
N PHE A 216 -13.99 -12.66 -5.72
CA PHE A 216 -14.44 -11.89 -6.88
C PHE A 216 -13.37 -10.94 -7.45
N PHE A 217 -12.48 -10.42 -6.61
CA PHE A 217 -11.48 -9.41 -7.00
C PHE A 217 -10.03 -9.92 -6.91
N GLY A 218 -9.82 -11.19 -6.50
CA GLY A 218 -8.49 -11.78 -6.40
C GLY A 218 -7.61 -11.16 -5.31
N VAL A 219 -8.19 -10.43 -4.36
CA VAL A 219 -7.48 -9.83 -3.22
C VAL A 219 -7.23 -10.86 -2.11
N ALA A 220 -6.29 -10.57 -1.20
CA ALA A 220 -6.00 -11.48 -0.10
C ALA A 220 -7.19 -11.61 0.87
N PRO A 221 -7.38 -12.80 1.47
CA PRO A 221 -8.40 -12.97 2.51
C PRO A 221 -8.09 -12.09 3.72
N VAL A 222 -9.15 -11.53 4.31
CA VAL A 222 -9.05 -10.76 5.56
C VAL A 222 -8.54 -11.70 6.66
N GLY A 223 -7.43 -11.33 7.28
CA GLY A 223 -6.81 -12.13 8.33
C GLY A 223 -7.61 -12.10 9.63
N MET A 224 -7.41 -13.11 10.49
CA MET A 224 -8.10 -13.19 11.78
C MET A 224 -7.87 -11.95 12.66
N ARG A 225 -6.67 -11.37 12.58
CA ARG A 225 -6.34 -10.12 13.28
C ARG A 225 -7.26 -8.97 12.86
N ASP A 226 -7.48 -8.79 11.57
CA ASP A 226 -8.32 -7.71 11.04
C ASP A 226 -9.78 -7.94 11.41
N TRP A 227 -10.25 -9.19 11.37
CA TRP A 227 -11.59 -9.57 11.85
C TRP A 227 -11.79 -9.22 13.33
N LEU A 228 -10.84 -9.60 14.19
CA LEU A 228 -10.89 -9.28 15.62
C LEU A 228 -10.85 -7.77 15.86
N LEU A 229 -10.02 -7.04 15.12
CA LEU A 229 -9.93 -5.59 15.23
C LEU A 229 -11.24 -4.90 14.81
N MET A 230 -11.85 -5.32 13.69
CA MET A 230 -13.15 -4.82 13.26
C MET A 230 -14.23 -5.07 14.32
N MET A 231 -14.26 -6.28 14.90
CA MET A 231 -15.19 -6.62 15.98
C MET A 231 -14.98 -5.79 17.24
N ALA A 232 -13.73 -5.60 17.65
CA ALA A 232 -13.39 -4.80 18.82
C ALA A 232 -13.80 -3.33 18.64
N LEU A 233 -13.53 -2.74 17.46
CA LEU A 233 -13.86 -1.35 17.17
C LEU A 233 -15.37 -1.12 17.06
N LEU A 234 -16.09 -2.08 16.49
CA LEU A 234 -17.55 -2.06 16.48
C LEU A 234 -18.12 -2.12 17.91
N ALA A 235 -17.61 -3.03 18.75
CA ALA A 235 -18.02 -3.15 20.15
C ALA A 235 -17.70 -1.88 20.94
N ALA A 236 -16.54 -1.26 20.70
CA ALA A 236 -16.17 0.02 21.29
C ALA A 236 -17.15 1.13 20.89
N GLY A 237 -17.53 1.22 19.61
CA GLY A 237 -18.54 2.17 19.14
C GLY A 237 -19.91 1.95 19.81
N ALA A 238 -20.33 0.69 19.94
CA ALA A 238 -21.57 0.35 20.64
C ALA A 238 -21.52 0.72 22.13
N ALA A 239 -20.41 0.42 22.83
CA ALA A 239 -20.24 0.79 24.23
C ALA A 239 -20.29 2.31 24.44
N ALA A 240 -19.62 3.07 23.57
CA ALA A 240 -19.65 4.53 23.58
C ALA A 240 -21.08 5.06 23.34
N GLY A 241 -21.81 4.48 22.38
CA GLY A 241 -23.20 4.85 22.10
C GLY A 241 -24.12 4.61 23.31
N ARG A 242 -23.95 3.49 24.01
CA ARG A 242 -24.71 3.17 25.23
C ARG A 242 -24.41 4.15 26.35
N TYR A 243 -23.13 4.45 26.56
CA TYR A 243 -22.70 5.41 27.58
C TYR A 243 -23.35 6.78 27.32
N ALA A 244 -23.32 7.26 26.09
CA ALA A 244 -23.93 8.54 25.71
C ALA A 244 -25.45 8.55 25.84
N ALA A 245 -26.13 7.43 25.57
CA ALA A 245 -27.57 7.30 25.77
C ALA A 245 -27.97 7.33 27.27
N ASN A 246 -27.12 6.79 28.14
CA ASN A 246 -27.37 6.70 29.59
C ASN A 246 -26.86 7.91 30.37
N THR A 247 -26.06 8.79 29.76
CA THR A 247 -25.57 9.98 30.43
C THR A 247 -26.66 11.06 30.41
N PRO A 248 -27.17 11.50 31.58
CA PRO A 248 -28.21 12.52 31.62
C PRO A 248 -27.70 13.81 30.97
N ARG A 249 -28.41 14.30 29.95
CA ARG A 249 -28.13 15.62 29.38
C ARG A 249 -28.38 16.64 30.49
N ARG A 250 -27.32 17.29 31.00
CA ARG A 250 -27.48 18.48 31.83
C ARG A 250 -28.29 19.49 31.02
N SER A 251 -29.54 19.70 31.40
CA SER A 251 -30.31 20.82 30.92
C SER A 251 -29.63 22.09 31.41
N SER A 252 -28.88 22.76 30.54
CA SER A 252 -28.56 24.17 30.72
C SER A 252 -29.86 24.94 30.54
N ALA A 253 -30.72 24.91 31.57
CA ALA A 253 -31.76 25.90 31.75
C ALA A 253 -31.06 27.21 32.10
N SER A 254 -30.59 27.94 31.07
CA SER A 254 -30.33 29.37 31.23
C SER A 254 -31.69 30.01 31.49
N SER A 255 -32.02 30.26 32.76
CA SER A 255 -33.12 31.13 33.11
C SER A 255 -32.77 32.52 32.59
N ILE A 256 -33.27 32.86 31.41
CA ILE A 256 -33.34 34.25 30.96
C ILE A 256 -34.41 34.90 31.84
N SER A 257 -34.01 35.48 32.99
CA SER A 257 -34.88 36.40 33.71
C SER A 257 -34.97 37.67 32.87
N ARG A 258 -36.10 37.89 32.20
CA ARG A 258 -36.43 39.23 31.72
C ARG A 258 -37.04 40.00 32.88
N THR A 259 -36.31 41.01 33.32
CA THR A 259 -36.81 42.15 34.11
C THR A 259 -37.85 42.94 33.33
#